data_AF-A0A1J3IUP5-F1
#
_entry.id   AF-A0A1J3IUP5-F1
#
_cell.length_a   1.000
_cell.length_b   1.000
_cell.length_c   1.000
_cell.angle_alpha   90.00
_cell.angle_beta   90.00
_cell.angle_gamma   90.00
#
_symmetry.space_group_name_H-M   'P 1'
#
loop_
_entity.id
_entity.type
_entity.pdbx_description
1 polymer ?
#
loop_
_entity_poly.entity_id
_entity_poly.type
_entity_poly.pdbx_seq_one_letter_code
_entity_poly.pdbx_strand_id
1 'polypeptide(L)'
;TILGCETLTDYGCAQCTYPFQLNSKSGCDIPHCNAYNNSVCIGCSQGYALNKGNLCILQDPNCLNYNIEQTQCQTCIKGYRFDEDGKCEY
;
A
#
# COMPACT_ATOMS: atom_id res chain seq x y z
N THR A 1 -13.65 -11.21 -16.13
CA THR A 1 -13.96 -10.84 -14.74
C THR A 1 -12.92 -9.85 -14.28
N ILE A 2 -13.31 -8.71 -13.73
CA ILE A 2 -12.36 -7.71 -13.22
C ILE A 2 -11.88 -8.19 -11.85
N LEU A 3 -10.58 -8.35 -11.68
CA LEU A 3 -9.97 -8.77 -10.42
C LEU A 3 -10.33 -7.79 -9.31
N GLY A 4 -10.79 -8.27 -8.15
CA GLY A 4 -11.13 -7.41 -7.02
C GLY A 4 -12.43 -6.60 -7.21
N CYS A 5 -13.24 -6.92 -8.23
CA CYS A 5 -14.50 -6.24 -8.46
C CYS A 5 -15.65 -6.92 -7.70
N GLU A 6 -16.36 -6.13 -6.89
CA GLU A 6 -17.56 -6.51 -6.16
C GLU A 6 -18.82 -6.33 -7.02
N THR A 7 -18.94 -5.19 -7.70
CA THR A 7 -20.10 -4.84 -8.54
C THR A 7 -19.67 -4.49 -9.95
N LEU A 8 -20.07 -5.30 -10.91
CA LEU A 8 -19.80 -5.09 -12.33
C LEU A 8 -20.95 -4.34 -13.01
N THR A 9 -20.62 -3.37 -13.87
CA THR A 9 -21.54 -2.59 -14.69
C THR A 9 -21.12 -2.63 -16.15
N ASP A 10 -21.97 -2.10 -17.05
CA ASP A 10 -21.69 -2.03 -18.49
C ASP A 10 -20.44 -1.20 -18.83
N TYR A 11 -20.00 -0.33 -17.91
CA TYR A 11 -18.84 0.57 -18.08
C TYR A 11 -17.59 0.10 -17.31
N GLY A 12 -17.63 -1.09 -16.70
CA GLY A 12 -16.55 -1.66 -15.89
C GLY A 12 -16.98 -1.90 -14.44
N CYS A 13 -16.02 -1.92 -13.52
CA CYS A 13 -16.30 -2.11 -12.11
C CYS A 13 -16.81 -0.83 -11.46
N ALA A 14 -17.91 -0.93 -10.70
CA ALA A 14 -18.47 0.17 -9.92
C ALA A 14 -18.06 0.13 -8.45
N GLN A 15 -17.81 -1.06 -7.89
CA GLN A 15 -17.35 -1.22 -6.52
C GLN A 15 -16.29 -2.31 -6.44
N CYS A 16 -15.20 -2.04 -5.73
CA CYS A 16 -14.11 -2.98 -5.51
C CYS A 16 -14.17 -3.55 -4.09
N THR A 17 -13.82 -4.83 -3.94
CA THR A 17 -13.66 -5.43 -2.62
C THR A 17 -12.37 -4.95 -1.98
N TYR A 18 -12.39 -4.66 -0.68
CA TYR A 18 -11.18 -4.36 0.08
C TYR A 18 -10.17 -5.52 -0.08
N PRO A 19 -8.89 -5.25 -0.43
CA PRO A 19 -8.20 -3.95 -0.41
C PRO A 19 -8.15 -3.17 -1.74
N PHE A 20 -8.82 -3.64 -2.78
CA PHE A 20 -8.79 -2.99 -4.09
C PHE A 20 -9.59 -1.68 -4.08
N GLN A 21 -9.11 -0.70 -4.84
CA GLN A 21 -9.73 0.59 -5.06
C GLN A 21 -10.01 0.81 -6.54
N LEU A 22 -11.01 1.66 -6.82
CA LEU A 22 -11.41 1.96 -8.19
C LEU A 22 -10.31 2.78 -8.87
N ASN A 23 -9.91 2.37 -10.06
CA ASN A 23 -8.93 3.11 -10.85
C ASN A 23 -9.58 3.87 -12.01
N SER A 24 -8.79 4.72 -12.67
CA SER A 24 -9.25 5.56 -13.77
C SER A 24 -9.72 4.80 -15.01
N LYS A 25 -9.55 3.47 -15.06
CA LYS A 25 -9.97 2.60 -16.17
C LYS A 25 -11.21 1.77 -15.82
N SER A 26 -11.97 2.18 -14.79
CA SER A 26 -13.09 1.40 -14.25
C SER A 26 -12.68 -0.03 -13.86
N GLY A 27 -11.42 -0.20 -13.46
CA GLY A 27 -10.88 -1.43 -12.91
C GLY A 27 -10.65 -1.28 -11.41
N CYS A 28 -10.19 -2.36 -10.79
CA CYS A 28 -9.86 -2.40 -9.38
C CYS A 28 -8.37 -2.70 -9.23
N ASP A 29 -7.64 -1.87 -8.50
CA ASP A 29 -6.23 -2.06 -8.19
C ASP A 29 -5.92 -1.77 -6.71
N ILE A 30 -4.86 -2.39 -6.19
CA ILE A 30 -4.32 -2.07 -4.87
C ILE A 30 -3.47 -0.80 -5.01
N PRO A 31 -3.76 0.30 -4.29
CA PRO A 31 -3.00 1.54 -4.36
C PRO A 31 -1.50 1.32 -4.14
N HIS A 32 -0.67 2.01 -4.92
CA HIS A 32 0.78 1.94 -4.87
C HIS A 32 1.39 0.55 -5.10
N CYS A 33 0.60 -0.43 -5.51
CA CYS A 33 1.11 -1.73 -5.91
C CYS A 33 1.68 -1.68 -7.32
N ASN A 34 2.92 -2.13 -7.49
CA ASN A 34 3.60 -2.20 -8.79
C ASN A 34 3.68 -3.65 -9.31
N ALA A 35 3.63 -4.64 -8.42
CA ALA A 35 3.68 -6.05 -8.79
C ALA A 35 2.60 -6.86 -8.08
N TYR A 36 1.84 -7.62 -8.88
CA TYR A 36 0.80 -8.53 -8.41
C TYR A 36 1.21 -9.98 -8.60
N ASN A 37 0.83 -10.82 -7.65
CA ASN A 37 0.80 -12.28 -7.81
C ASN A 37 -0.65 -12.74 -7.62
N ASN A 38 -1.29 -13.11 -8.73
CA ASN A 38 -2.73 -13.39 -8.80
C ASN A 38 -3.58 -12.21 -8.33
N SER A 39 -3.99 -12.23 -7.05
CA SER A 39 -4.88 -11.25 -6.41
C SER A 39 -4.21 -10.49 -5.29
N VAL A 40 -2.90 -10.64 -5.13
CA VAL A 40 -2.15 -10.17 -3.98
C VAL A 40 -1.04 -9.25 -4.45
N CYS A 41 -0.88 -8.10 -3.80
CA CYS A 41 0.27 -7.27 -4.06
C CYS A 41 1.52 -7.93 -3.49
N ILE A 42 2.56 -8.09 -4.31
CA ILE A 42 3.86 -8.63 -3.88
C ILE A 42 4.99 -7.61 -4.01
N GLY A 43 4.73 -6.45 -4.61
CA GLY A 43 5.72 -5.40 -4.78
C GLY A 43 5.07 -4.03 -4.83
N CYS A 44 5.62 -3.11 -4.05
CA CYS A 44 5.13 -1.75 -3.91
C CYS A 44 5.97 -0.77 -4.73
N SER A 45 5.36 0.36 -5.05
CA SER A 45 6.03 1.50 -5.69
C SER A 45 7.10 2.08 -4.75
N GLN A 46 8.05 2.82 -5.31
CA GLN A 46 9.10 3.47 -4.51
C GLN A 46 8.47 4.35 -3.41
N GLY A 47 8.98 4.23 -2.18
CA GLY A 47 8.43 4.93 -1.01
C GLY A 47 7.26 4.20 -0.34
N TYR A 48 6.93 2.99 -0.77
CA TYR A 48 5.91 2.15 -0.14
C TYR A 48 6.48 0.78 0.19
N ALA A 49 6.07 0.22 1.32
CA ALA A 49 6.43 -1.12 1.76
C ALA A 49 5.20 -2.02 1.84
N LEU A 50 5.37 -3.31 1.57
CA LEU A 50 4.30 -4.29 1.71
C LEU A 50 4.05 -4.55 3.19
N ASN A 51 2.80 -4.45 3.64
CA ASN A 51 2.32 -4.84 4.96
C ASN A 51 2.00 -6.35 4.99
N LYS A 52 1.93 -6.97 6.18
CA LYS A 52 1.28 -8.28 6.43
C LYS A 52 -0.07 -8.50 5.71
N GLY A 53 -0.85 -7.43 5.50
CA GLY A 53 -2.10 -7.47 4.73
C GLY A 53 -1.93 -7.49 3.20
N ASN A 54 -0.70 -7.60 2.69
CA ASN A 54 -0.34 -7.43 1.27
C ASN A 54 -0.78 -6.08 0.68
N LEU A 55 -0.64 -5.04 1.51
CA LEU A 55 -0.98 -3.66 1.19
C LEU A 55 0.28 -2.82 1.10
N CYS A 56 0.33 -1.92 0.13
CA CYS A 56 1.42 -0.96 0.02
C CYS A 56 1.12 0.25 0.90
N ILE A 57 1.83 0.33 2.01
CA ILE A 57 1.73 1.45 2.95
C ILE A 57 2.94 2.37 2.77
N LEU A 58 2.73 3.66 2.99
CA LEU A 58 3.77 4.67 2.85
C LEU A 58 4.92 4.32 3.79
N GLN A 59 6.09 4.04 3.22
CA GLN A 59 7.31 3.91 3.97
C GLN A 59 7.76 5.32 4.31
N ASP A 60 7.97 5.57 5.59
CA ASP A 60 8.48 6.84 6.04
C ASP A 60 9.84 7.14 5.38
N PRO A 61 9.97 8.26 4.65
CA PRO A 61 11.18 8.60 3.92
C PRO A 61 12.38 8.88 4.83
N ASN A 62 12.11 9.25 6.09
CA ASN A 62 13.12 9.48 7.12
C ASN A 62 13.39 8.22 7.94
N CYS A 63 12.81 7.07 7.55
CA CYS A 63 13.08 5.79 8.17
C CYS A 63 14.23 5.06 7.50
N LEU A 64 15.27 4.80 8.29
CA LEU A 64 16.48 4.09 7.89
C LEU A 64 16.28 2.57 7.92
N ASN A 65 15.45 2.06 8.85
CA ASN A 65 15.09 0.65 8.91
C ASN A 65 13.60 0.49 9.21
N TYR A 66 12.83 0.00 8.24
CA TYR A 66 11.39 -0.16 8.34
C TYR A 66 11.03 -1.63 8.59
N ASN A 67 10.30 -1.89 9.68
CA ASN A 67 9.80 -3.22 9.97
C ASN A 67 8.44 -3.43 9.29
N ILE A 68 8.48 -4.18 8.19
CA ILE A 68 7.31 -4.61 7.41
C ILE A 68 6.29 -5.39 8.27
N GLU A 69 6.74 -6.24 9.20
CA GLU A 69 5.86 -7.05 10.03
C GLU A 69 5.10 -6.25 11.08
N GLN A 70 5.72 -5.19 11.60
CA GLN A 70 5.13 -4.30 12.60
C GLN A 70 4.57 -3.04 11.98
N THR A 71 4.74 -2.86 10.66
CA THR A 71 4.34 -1.66 9.90
C THR A 71 4.84 -0.36 10.55
N GLN A 72 6.03 -0.41 11.13
CA GLN A 72 6.61 0.68 11.92
C GLN A 72 8.06 0.91 11.55
N CYS A 73 8.48 2.18 11.64
CA CYS A 73 9.89 2.48 11.54
C CYS A 73 10.62 2.01 12.81
N GLN A 74 11.73 1.28 12.64
CA GLN A 74 12.59 0.86 13.76
C GLN A 74 13.73 1.82 14.00
N THR A 75 14.16 2.58 12.99
CA THR A 75 15.29 3.50 13.13
C THR A 75 15.11 4.68 12.19
N CYS A 76 15.04 5.89 12.75
CA CYS A 76 15.05 7.12 11.98
C CYS A 76 16.45 7.48 11.49
N ILE A 77 16.53 8.21 10.37
CA ILE A 77 17.76 8.87 9.94
C ILE A 77 18.28 9.78 11.06
N LYS A 78 19.60 9.89 11.20
CA LYS A 78 20.23 10.73 12.23
C LYS A 78 19.69 12.16 12.17
N GLY A 79 19.13 12.63 13.29
CA GLY A 79 18.53 13.96 13.40
C GLY A 79 17.00 13.95 13.39
N TYR A 80 16.37 12.81 13.09
CA TYR A 80 14.93 12.61 13.18
C TYR A 80 14.57 11.77 14.40
N ARG A 81 13.37 11.95 14.93
CA ARG A 81 12.78 11.27 16.09
C ARG A 81 11.39 10.74 15.74
N PHE A 82 10.95 9.73 16.49
CA PHE A 82 9.58 9.23 16.37
C PHE A 82 8.59 10.31 16.83
N ASP A 83 7.55 10.55 16.04
CA ASP A 83 6.35 11.28 16.43
C ASP A 83 5.38 10.36 17.20
N GLU A 84 4.19 10.89 17.54
CA GLU A 84 3.14 10.13 18.23
C GLU A 84 2.55 8.98 17.38
N ASP A 85 2.71 9.04 16.06
CA ASP A 85 2.26 8.05 15.08
C ASP A 85 3.36 7.02 14.69
N GLY A 86 4.56 7.13 15.29
CA GLY A 86 5.70 6.25 15.00
C GLY A 86 6.44 6.56 13.68
N LYS A 87 6.26 7.76 13.14
CA LYS A 87 6.98 8.31 11.98
C LYS A 87 8.19 9.13 12.42
N CYS A 88 9.18 9.20 11.57
CA CYS A 88 10.42 9.93 11.73
C CYS A 88 10.25 11.39 11.28
N GLU A 89 10.12 12.28 12.25
CA GLU A 89 10.05 13.73 12.06
C GLU A 89 11.25 14.44 12.69
N TYR A 90 11.54 15.68 12.29
CA TYR A 90 12.71 16.44 12.72
C TYR A 90 12.53 17.09 14.09
#